data_AF-A0A8R1DP21-F1
#
_entry.id   AF-A0A8R1DP21-F1
#
_cell.length_a   1.000
_cell.length_b   1.000
_cell.length_c   1.000
_cell.angle_alpha   90.00
_cell.angle_beta   90.00
_cell.angle_gamma   90.00
#
_symmetry.space_group_name_H-M   'P 1'
#
loop_
_entity.id
_entity.type
_entity.pdbx_description
1 polymer ?
#
loop_
_entity_poly.entity_id
_entity_poly.type
_entity_poly.pdbx_seq_one_letter_code
_entity_poly.pdbx_strand_id
1 'polypeptide(L)'
;MKSKLTNSVDASIVLIYENRYYVLYARDTYWARLRKPCLASIFIFNILLVQPPFFMIPDQPTAKKIVLEFLPCLPEYSFKGREMFILAANWELPLVFLSVGFFILTPPILVFFILTFYHLVKGKSTVSLKTQQLQRQLIYALSFQSSFLIATLLGPFIAVVTTMILQYHYQGLNNMIYVVLALHGIGSTIVMILVHKPYRDFTFSVTCGRFKNTHCDQPILFLPSFVLGVTT
;
A
#
# COMPACT_ATOMS: atom_id res chain seq x y z
N MET A 1 21.78 8.69 -15.60
CA MET A 1 20.40 8.46 -15.12
C MET A 1 20.43 8.48 -13.59
N LYS A 2 20.02 9.59 -12.95
CA LYS A 2 19.99 9.69 -11.48
C LYS A 2 18.93 8.72 -10.96
N SER A 3 19.31 7.76 -10.12
CA SER A 3 18.41 6.81 -9.48
C SER A 3 17.40 7.58 -8.63
N LYS A 4 16.23 7.86 -9.24
CA LYS A 4 15.10 8.42 -8.49
C LYS A 4 14.57 7.31 -7.60
N LEU A 5 14.63 7.58 -6.30
CA LEU A 5 14.04 6.83 -5.20
C LEU A 5 12.80 6.04 -5.66
N THR A 6 12.94 4.71 -5.75
CA THR A 6 11.81 3.83 -6.05
C THR A 6 10.83 3.91 -4.89
N ASN A 7 9.65 4.50 -5.11
CA ASN A 7 8.58 4.51 -4.13
C ASN A 7 8.08 3.06 -3.94
N SER A 8 8.49 2.40 -2.86
CA SER A 8 8.04 1.04 -2.54
C SER A 8 6.66 1.06 -1.90
N VAL A 9 5.62 1.16 -2.75
CA VAL A 9 4.22 1.11 -2.32
C VAL A 9 3.95 -0.21 -1.58
N ASP A 10 4.40 -1.33 -2.13
CA ASP A 10 4.12 -2.67 -1.57
C ASP A 10 4.75 -2.90 -0.19
N ALA A 11 6.00 -2.47 0.03
CA ALA A 11 6.63 -2.57 1.36
C ALA A 11 5.94 -1.65 2.37
N SER A 12 5.42 -0.50 1.93
CA SER A 12 4.64 0.40 2.78
C SER A 12 3.31 -0.23 3.20
N ILE A 13 2.69 -1.06 2.34
CA ILE A 13 1.49 -1.82 2.69
C ILE A 13 1.80 -2.84 3.79
N VAL A 14 2.89 -3.60 3.66
CA VAL A 14 3.36 -4.52 4.72
C VAL A 14 3.51 -3.78 6.06
N LEU A 15 4.17 -2.62 6.05
CA LEU A 15 4.36 -1.78 7.23
C LEU A 15 3.03 -1.36 7.85
N ILE A 16 2.04 -0.97 7.04
CA ILE A 16 0.72 -0.58 7.55
C ILE A 16 0.07 -1.75 8.31
N TYR A 17 -0.03 -2.94 7.70
CA TYR A 17 -0.67 -4.08 8.36
C TYR A 17 0.10 -4.57 9.58
N GLU A 18 1.42 -4.66 9.48
CA GLU A 18 2.28 -5.01 10.62
C GLU A 18 2.07 -4.04 11.78
N ASN A 19 2.11 -2.73 11.50
CA ASN A 19 2.03 -1.72 12.54
C ASN A 19 0.67 -1.74 13.23
N ARG A 20 -0.40 -2.06 12.50
CA ARG A 20 -1.74 -2.24 13.08
C ARG A 20 -1.78 -3.45 14.01
N TYR A 21 -1.30 -4.60 13.54
CA TYR A 21 -1.21 -5.81 14.36
C TYR A 21 -0.37 -5.56 15.62
N TYR A 22 0.78 -4.89 15.47
CA TYR A 22 1.67 -4.52 16.57
C TYR A 22 0.99 -3.68 17.64
N VAL A 23 0.37 -2.56 17.24
CA VAL A 23 -0.25 -1.63 18.20
C VAL A 23 -1.40 -2.26 18.96
N LEU A 24 -2.19 -3.14 18.31
CA LEU A 24 -3.40 -3.70 18.90
C LEU A 24 -3.14 -4.97 19.72
N TYR A 25 -2.21 -5.82 19.29
CA TYR A 25 -2.12 -7.19 19.81
C TYR A 25 -0.70 -7.66 20.15
N ALA A 26 0.34 -7.03 19.57
CA ALA A 26 1.70 -7.57 19.65
C ALA A 26 2.72 -6.67 20.37
N ARG A 27 2.29 -5.59 21.02
CA ARG A 27 3.16 -4.66 21.75
C ARG A 27 3.97 -5.34 22.85
N ASP A 28 3.35 -6.25 23.60
CA ASP A 28 3.96 -6.96 24.74
C ASP A 28 4.47 -8.36 24.37
N THR A 29 4.56 -8.66 23.07
CA THR A 29 4.98 -9.97 22.57
C THR A 29 6.43 -9.96 22.09
N TYR A 30 6.99 -11.14 21.81
CA TYR A 30 8.32 -11.27 21.21
C TYR A 30 8.48 -10.50 19.89
N TRP A 31 7.39 -10.35 19.13
CA TRP A 31 7.36 -9.59 17.87
C TRP A 31 7.87 -8.15 18.03
N ALA A 32 7.68 -7.52 19.20
CA ALA A 32 8.16 -6.17 19.47
C ALA A 32 9.67 -6.00 19.28
N ARG A 33 10.45 -7.05 19.54
CA ARG A 33 11.91 -7.06 19.37
C ARG A 33 12.33 -7.32 17.92
N LEU A 34 11.60 -8.19 17.22
CA LEU A 34 11.95 -8.61 15.86
C LEU A 34 11.42 -7.69 14.76
N ARG A 35 10.37 -6.89 15.01
CA ARG A 35 9.70 -6.12 13.95
C ARG A 35 10.64 -5.22 13.15
N LYS A 36 11.53 -4.49 13.83
CA LYS A 36 12.41 -3.49 13.19
C LYS A 36 13.37 -4.14 12.20
N PRO A 37 14.18 -5.15 12.58
CA PRO A 37 15.04 -5.82 11.62
C PRO A 37 14.25 -6.53 10.52
N CYS A 38 13.10 -7.17 10.82
CA CYS A 38 12.28 -7.82 9.80
C CYS A 38 11.76 -6.82 8.75
N LEU A 39 11.22 -5.68 9.18
CA LEU A 39 10.75 -4.63 8.28
C LEU A 39 11.91 -4.03 7.48
N ALA A 40 13.04 -3.73 8.12
CA ALA A 40 14.23 -3.24 7.42
C ALA A 40 14.68 -4.20 6.33
N SER A 41 14.72 -5.52 6.60
CA SER A 41 15.05 -6.54 5.60
C SER A 41 14.06 -6.57 4.44
N ILE A 42 12.75 -6.41 4.68
CA ILE A 42 11.73 -6.34 3.62
C ILE A 42 11.97 -5.13 2.71
N PHE A 43 12.25 -3.96 3.29
CA PHE A 43 12.54 -2.75 2.52
C PHE A 43 13.84 -2.86 1.72
N ILE A 44 14.91 -3.37 2.34
CA ILE A 44 16.20 -3.59 1.66
C ILE A 44 15.99 -4.57 0.50
N PHE A 45 15.33 -5.70 0.75
CA PHE A 45 15.07 -6.70 -0.28
C PHE A 45 14.23 -6.13 -1.43
N ASN A 46 13.19 -5.35 -1.14
CA ASN A 46 12.37 -4.72 -2.17
C ASN A 46 13.20 -3.76 -3.04
N ILE A 47 14.03 -2.91 -2.42
CA ILE A 47 14.93 -2.01 -3.15
C ILE A 47 15.86 -2.81 -4.07
N LEU A 48 16.47 -3.88 -3.55
CA LEU A 48 17.36 -4.75 -4.31
C LEU A 48 16.65 -5.46 -5.45
N LEU A 49 15.41 -5.92 -5.26
CA LEU A 49 14.64 -6.63 -6.28
C LEU A 49 14.27 -5.74 -7.47
N VAL A 50 14.05 -4.44 -7.24
CA VAL A 50 13.67 -3.51 -8.32
C VAL A 50 14.86 -3.10 -9.21
N GLN A 51 16.10 -3.22 -8.74
CA GLN A 51 17.26 -2.71 -9.51
C GLN A 51 17.64 -3.53 -10.76
N PRO A 52 17.69 -4.89 -10.74
CA PRO A 52 18.27 -5.68 -11.82
C PRO A 52 17.69 -5.40 -13.22
N PRO A 53 16.37 -5.20 -13.42
CA PRO A 53 15.84 -4.84 -14.74
C PRO A 53 16.47 -3.58 -15.34
N PHE A 54 16.90 -2.61 -14.51
CA PHE A 54 17.55 -1.38 -14.97
C PHE A 54 19.03 -1.57 -15.31
N PHE A 55 19.68 -2.62 -14.79
CA PHE A 55 21.04 -2.98 -15.17
C PHE A 55 21.09 -3.90 -16.41
N MET A 56 19.95 -4.50 -16.76
CA MET A 56 19.81 -5.42 -17.90
C MET A 56 19.07 -4.79 -19.08
N ILE A 57 19.05 -3.45 -19.17
CA ILE A 57 18.44 -2.74 -20.29
C ILE A 57 19.16 -3.13 -21.59
N PRO A 58 18.44 -3.64 -22.61
CA PRO A 58 19.05 -4.03 -23.87
C PRO A 58 19.47 -2.82 -24.72
N ASP A 59 20.36 -3.07 -25.68
CA ASP A 59 20.68 -2.11 -26.74
C ASP A 59 19.39 -1.68 -27.46
N GLN A 60 19.11 -0.37 -27.45
CA GLN A 60 17.81 0.16 -27.86
C GLN A 60 17.54 -0.01 -29.37
N PRO A 61 18.48 0.25 -30.29
CA PRO A 61 18.28 -0.03 -31.72
C PRO A 61 17.90 -1.49 -31.98
N THR A 62 18.65 -2.43 -31.39
CA THR A 62 18.41 -3.87 -31.58
C THR A 62 17.09 -4.31 -30.98
N ALA A 63 16.79 -3.89 -29.75
CA ALA A 63 15.55 -4.22 -29.07
C ALA A 63 14.31 -3.70 -29.82
N LYS A 64 14.39 -2.47 -30.37
CA LYS A 64 13.31 -1.87 -31.17
C LYS A 64 12.99 -2.71 -32.39
N LYS A 65 14.01 -3.17 -33.10
CA LYS A 65 13.83 -4.04 -34.25
C LYS A 65 13.08 -5.32 -33.87
N ILE A 66 13.51 -6.00 -32.79
CA ILE A 66 12.88 -7.23 -32.30
C ILE A 66 11.41 -7.01 -31.94
N VAL A 67 11.09 -5.94 -31.21
CA VAL A 67 9.71 -5.65 -30.79
C VAL A 67 8.82 -5.29 -31.97
N LEU A 68 9.35 -4.56 -32.96
CA LEU A 68 8.61 -4.21 -34.18
C LEU A 68 8.32 -5.43 -35.05
N GLU A 69 9.23 -6.41 -35.11
CA GLU A 69 8.98 -7.69 -35.77
C GLU A 69 7.88 -8.50 -35.06
N PHE A 70 7.82 -8.43 -33.72
CA PHE A 70 6.78 -9.08 -32.92
C PHE A 70 5.41 -8.37 -32.99
N LEU A 71 5.39 -7.06 -33.25
CA LEU A 71 4.19 -6.23 -33.31
C LEU A 71 3.99 -5.64 -34.72
N PRO A 72 3.74 -6.46 -35.75
CA PRO A 72 3.76 -6.02 -37.15
C PRO A 72 2.64 -5.02 -37.50
N CYS A 73 1.57 -4.96 -36.69
CA CYS A 73 0.39 -4.12 -36.93
C CYS A 73 0.29 -2.90 -35.99
N LEU A 74 1.43 -2.31 -35.61
CA LEU A 74 1.43 -1.07 -34.83
C LEU A 74 0.86 0.10 -35.66
N PRO A 75 -0.14 0.83 -35.14
CA PRO A 75 -0.68 1.99 -35.85
C PRO A 75 0.40 3.04 -36.11
N GLU A 76 0.38 3.67 -37.28
CA GLU A 76 1.37 4.67 -37.71
C GLU A 76 1.49 5.88 -36.75
N TYR A 77 0.41 6.19 -36.01
CA TYR A 77 0.41 7.23 -34.97
C TYR A 77 1.21 6.85 -33.70
N SER A 78 1.64 5.60 -33.55
CA SER A 78 2.31 5.11 -32.33
C SER A 78 3.63 5.85 -32.09
N PHE A 79 4.30 6.28 -33.16
CA PHE A 79 5.66 6.83 -33.12
C PHE A 79 5.81 8.29 -33.54
N LYS A 80 4.72 9.01 -33.89
CA LYS A 80 4.79 10.43 -34.33
C LYS A 80 5.40 11.32 -33.23
N GLY A 81 6.72 11.50 -33.26
CA GLY A 81 7.50 12.31 -32.31
C GLY A 81 7.74 11.69 -30.93
N ARG A 82 7.48 10.38 -30.74
CA ARG A 82 7.71 9.70 -29.46
C ARG A 82 8.78 8.63 -29.60
N GLU A 83 9.81 8.71 -28.76
CA GLU A 83 10.79 7.63 -28.63
C GLU A 83 10.20 6.50 -27.79
N MET A 84 10.13 5.30 -28.37
CA MET A 84 9.86 4.08 -27.62
C MET A 84 11.11 3.70 -26.83
N PHE A 85 10.94 3.36 -25.56
CA PHE A 85 11.98 2.79 -24.72
C PHE A 85 11.61 1.35 -24.37
N ILE A 86 12.53 0.44 -24.60
CA ILE A 86 12.31 -0.99 -24.34
C ILE A 86 13.10 -1.38 -23.11
N LEU A 87 12.35 -1.66 -22.04
CA LEU A 87 12.93 -2.06 -20.75
C LEU A 87 13.49 -3.49 -20.80
N ALA A 88 12.82 -4.40 -21.50
CA ALA A 88 13.23 -5.78 -21.67
C ALA A 88 12.81 -6.29 -23.06
N ALA A 89 13.70 -7.02 -23.72
CA ALA A 89 13.42 -7.67 -25.00
C ALA A 89 12.76 -9.05 -24.82
N ASN A 90 12.92 -9.68 -23.65
CA ASN A 90 12.30 -10.93 -23.27
C ASN A 90 11.24 -10.70 -22.17
N TRP A 91 10.12 -11.43 -22.25
CA TRP A 91 9.03 -11.33 -21.27
C TRP A 91 9.32 -12.09 -19.97
N GLU A 92 10.18 -13.11 -20.02
CA GLU A 92 10.50 -13.96 -18.87
C GLU A 92 11.16 -13.17 -17.74
N LEU A 93 12.12 -12.31 -18.07
CA LEU A 93 12.89 -11.58 -17.07
C LEU A 93 12.00 -10.63 -16.23
N PRO A 94 11.16 -9.74 -16.83
CA PRO A 94 10.22 -8.96 -16.04
C PRO A 94 9.19 -9.83 -15.29
N LEU A 95 8.77 -10.97 -15.86
CA LEU A 95 7.82 -11.86 -15.21
C LEU A 95 8.39 -12.47 -13.93
N VAL A 96 9.65 -12.92 -13.97
CA VAL A 96 10.35 -13.49 -12.81
C VAL A 96 10.46 -12.44 -11.71
N PHE A 97 10.95 -11.23 -12.00
CA PHE A 97 11.08 -10.18 -10.99
C PHE A 97 9.74 -9.75 -10.40
N LEU A 98 8.72 -9.58 -11.26
CA LEU A 98 7.35 -9.26 -10.84
C LEU A 98 6.78 -10.35 -9.92
N SER A 99 6.93 -11.62 -10.29
CA SER A 99 6.43 -12.76 -9.54
C SER A 99 7.15 -12.91 -8.19
N VAL A 100 8.49 -12.82 -8.18
CA VAL A 100 9.29 -12.88 -6.94
C VAL A 100 8.87 -11.77 -5.98
N GLY A 101 8.66 -10.55 -6.47
CA GLY A 101 8.20 -9.43 -5.65
C GLY A 101 6.83 -9.69 -5.02
N PHE A 102 5.90 -10.17 -5.84
CA PHE A 102 4.56 -10.53 -5.38
C PHE A 102 4.58 -11.63 -4.31
N PHE A 103 5.31 -12.72 -4.54
CA PHE A 103 5.37 -13.86 -3.61
C PHE A 103 6.13 -13.55 -2.32
N ILE A 104 6.98 -12.52 -2.29
CA ILE A 104 7.69 -12.13 -1.06
C ILE A 104 6.86 -11.12 -0.24
N LEU A 105 6.15 -10.20 -0.88
CA LEU A 105 5.44 -9.13 -0.20
C LEU A 105 4.00 -9.50 0.18
N THR A 106 3.35 -10.38 -0.59
CA THR A 106 1.97 -10.79 -0.32
C THR A 106 1.81 -11.61 0.97
N PRO A 107 2.65 -12.62 1.27
CA PRO A 107 2.52 -13.39 2.50
C PRO A 107 2.50 -12.58 3.79
N PRO A 108 3.43 -11.63 4.05
CA PRO A 108 3.38 -10.84 5.28
C PRO A 108 2.12 -9.97 5.35
N ILE A 109 1.65 -9.41 4.22
CA ILE A 109 0.37 -8.68 4.16
C ILE A 109 -0.78 -9.57 4.62
N LEU A 110 -0.90 -10.77 4.05
CA LEU A 110 -1.96 -11.72 4.38
C LEU A 110 -1.86 -12.20 5.83
N VAL A 111 -0.66 -12.51 6.31
CA VAL A 111 -0.44 -12.96 7.71
C VAL A 111 -0.88 -11.89 8.70
N PHE A 112 -0.42 -10.64 8.57
CA PHE A 112 -0.83 -9.58 9.50
C PHE A 112 -2.31 -9.23 9.37
N PHE A 113 -2.87 -9.29 8.17
CA PHE A 113 -4.31 -9.13 7.95
C PHE A 113 -5.11 -10.21 8.67
N ILE A 114 -4.78 -11.48 8.46
CA ILE A 114 -5.45 -12.64 9.07
C ILE A 114 -5.30 -12.61 10.59
N LEU A 115 -4.10 -12.34 11.13
CA LEU A 115 -3.87 -12.25 12.57
C LEU A 115 -4.67 -11.13 13.20
N THR A 116 -4.71 -9.95 12.55
CA THR A 116 -5.52 -8.82 13.02
C THR A 116 -7.00 -9.19 13.07
N PHE A 117 -7.52 -9.83 12.01
CA PHE A 117 -8.91 -10.25 11.96
C PHE A 117 -9.23 -11.37 12.97
N TYR A 118 -8.32 -12.32 13.14
CA TYR A 118 -8.45 -13.40 14.11
C TYR A 118 -8.58 -12.86 15.54
N HIS A 119 -7.67 -11.97 15.95
CA HIS A 119 -7.71 -11.35 17.27
C HIS A 119 -8.87 -10.38 17.44
N LEU A 120 -9.35 -9.74 16.38
CA LEU A 120 -10.59 -8.95 16.41
C LEU A 120 -11.81 -9.81 16.77
N VAL A 121 -11.95 -10.95 16.11
CA VAL A 121 -13.12 -11.81 16.27
C VAL A 121 -13.07 -12.54 17.61
N LYS A 122 -11.90 -13.09 17.98
CA LYS A 122 -11.74 -13.94 19.17
C LYS A 122 -11.22 -13.22 20.42
N GLY A 123 -10.78 -11.98 20.32
CA GLY A 123 -10.15 -11.25 21.43
C GLY A 123 -11.11 -10.99 22.58
N LYS A 124 -10.71 -11.40 23.79
CA LYS A 124 -11.32 -10.93 25.04
C LYS A 124 -10.76 -9.55 25.35
N SER A 125 -11.64 -8.58 25.59
CA SER A 125 -11.25 -7.20 25.83
C SER A 125 -11.21 -6.92 27.32
N THR A 126 -10.10 -6.35 27.80
CA THR A 126 -9.95 -5.85 29.17
C THR A 126 -10.35 -4.38 29.28
N VAL A 127 -10.72 -3.74 28.18
CA VAL A 127 -11.17 -2.34 28.14
C VAL A 127 -12.69 -2.24 28.27
N SER A 128 -13.18 -1.03 28.56
CA SER A 128 -14.61 -0.77 28.66
C SER A 128 -15.40 -1.20 27.41
N LEU A 129 -16.68 -1.54 27.58
CA LEU A 129 -17.58 -1.89 26.46
C LEU A 129 -17.59 -0.82 25.37
N LYS A 130 -17.56 0.47 25.74
CA LYS A 130 -17.53 1.58 24.79
C LYS A 130 -16.24 1.62 23.99
N THR A 131 -15.09 1.43 24.64
CA THR A 131 -13.78 1.35 23.96
C THR A 131 -13.72 0.15 23.04
N GLN A 132 -14.24 -1.00 23.48
CA GLN A 132 -14.28 -2.22 22.67
C GLN A 132 -15.12 -2.02 21.40
N GLN A 133 -16.28 -1.36 21.48
CA GLN A 133 -17.10 -1.03 20.31
C GLN A 133 -16.36 -0.13 19.32
N LEU A 134 -15.67 0.90 19.81
CA LEU A 134 -14.85 1.79 18.96
C LEU A 134 -13.71 1.03 18.27
N GLN A 135 -13.00 0.17 19.00
CA GLN A 135 -11.94 -0.68 18.43
C GLN A 135 -12.49 -1.60 17.33
N ARG A 136 -13.66 -2.23 17.55
CA ARG A 136 -14.31 -3.08 16.53
C ARG A 136 -14.68 -2.31 15.28
N GLN A 137 -15.30 -1.14 15.43
CA GLN A 137 -15.65 -0.28 14.28
C GLN A 137 -14.42 0.15 13.49
N LEU A 138 -13.36 0.56 14.18
CA LEU A 138 -12.10 0.96 13.55
C LEU A 138 -11.49 -0.20 12.77
N ILE A 139 -11.49 -1.41 13.34
CA ILE A 139 -10.91 -2.58 12.66
C ILE A 139 -11.78 -3.01 11.47
N TYR A 140 -13.11 -2.96 11.54
CA TYR A 140 -13.96 -3.21 10.36
C TYR A 140 -13.69 -2.20 9.24
N ALA A 141 -13.58 -0.92 9.57
CA ALA A 141 -13.24 0.12 8.61
C ALA A 141 -11.86 -0.12 7.97
N LEU A 142 -10.87 -0.51 8.78
CA LEU A 142 -9.56 -0.91 8.29
C LEU A 142 -9.67 -2.13 7.36
N SER A 143 -10.34 -3.20 7.76
CA SER A 143 -10.51 -4.41 6.94
C SER A 143 -11.14 -4.10 5.59
N PHE A 144 -12.14 -3.22 5.54
CA PHE A 144 -12.76 -2.81 4.28
C PHE A 144 -11.78 -2.02 3.39
N GLN A 145 -11.10 -1.01 3.95
CA GLN A 145 -10.09 -0.22 3.22
C GLN A 145 -8.97 -1.11 2.68
N SER A 146 -8.54 -2.05 3.50
CA SER A 146 -7.55 -3.07 3.22
C SER A 146 -7.94 -3.98 2.05
N SER A 147 -9.16 -4.51 2.08
CA SER A 147 -9.70 -5.35 0.99
C SER A 147 -9.77 -4.58 -0.33
N PHE A 148 -10.17 -3.30 -0.30
CA PHE A 148 -10.16 -2.45 -1.49
C PHE A 148 -8.76 -2.34 -2.09
N LEU A 149 -7.74 -2.05 -1.27
CA LEU A 149 -6.36 -1.91 -1.72
C LEU A 149 -5.83 -3.22 -2.32
N ILE A 150 -6.08 -4.35 -1.65
CA ILE A 150 -5.68 -5.68 -2.14
C ILE A 150 -6.34 -5.97 -3.49
N ALA A 151 -7.66 -5.75 -3.62
CA ALA A 151 -8.37 -6.00 -4.87
C ALA A 151 -7.84 -5.13 -6.03
N THR A 152 -7.56 -3.85 -5.75
CA THR A 152 -7.08 -2.88 -6.75
C THR A 152 -5.65 -3.17 -7.21
N LEU A 153 -4.85 -3.92 -6.44
CA LEU A 153 -3.49 -4.32 -6.82
C LEU A 153 -3.44 -5.74 -7.40
N LEU A 154 -4.19 -6.68 -6.82
CA LEU A 154 -4.22 -8.08 -7.24
C LEU A 154 -4.82 -8.25 -8.64
N GLY A 155 -5.90 -7.53 -8.96
CA GLY A 155 -6.55 -7.59 -10.27
C GLY A 155 -5.59 -7.22 -11.42
N PRO A 156 -4.97 -6.01 -11.39
CA PRO A 156 -3.96 -5.63 -12.37
C PRO A 156 -2.75 -6.57 -12.41
N PHE A 157 -2.28 -7.07 -11.26
CA PHE A 157 -1.18 -8.04 -11.23
C PHE A 157 -1.53 -9.31 -12.01
N ILE A 158 -2.68 -9.91 -11.74
CA ILE A 158 -3.14 -11.12 -12.47
C ILE A 158 -3.25 -10.82 -13.96
N ALA A 159 -3.86 -9.68 -14.33
CA ALA A 159 -4.00 -9.29 -15.73
C ALA A 159 -2.64 -9.15 -16.43
N VAL A 160 -1.67 -8.48 -15.81
CA VAL A 160 -0.30 -8.35 -16.35
C VAL A 160 0.33 -9.73 -16.53
N VAL A 161 0.35 -10.56 -15.49
CA VAL A 161 0.95 -11.90 -15.54
C VAL A 161 0.29 -12.75 -16.64
N THR A 162 -1.04 -12.71 -16.76
CA THR A 162 -1.76 -13.44 -17.82
C THR A 162 -1.37 -12.93 -19.21
N THR A 163 -1.34 -11.61 -19.44
CA THR A 163 -0.92 -11.06 -20.75
C THR A 163 0.51 -11.44 -21.11
N MET A 164 1.41 -11.50 -20.11
CA MET A 164 2.79 -11.93 -20.31
C MET A 164 2.89 -13.42 -20.62
N ILE A 165 2.24 -14.31 -19.86
CA ILE A 165 2.32 -15.76 -20.11
C ILE A 165 1.69 -16.12 -21.46
N LEU A 166 0.55 -15.52 -21.80
CA LEU A 166 -0.14 -15.76 -23.07
C LEU A 166 0.51 -15.05 -24.27
N GLN A 167 1.55 -14.24 -24.04
CA GLN A 167 2.16 -13.38 -25.06
C GLN A 167 1.11 -12.51 -25.80
N TYR A 168 0.06 -12.12 -25.09
CA TYR A 168 -1.07 -11.37 -25.64
C TYR A 168 -0.87 -9.87 -25.46
N HIS A 169 -0.56 -9.17 -26.55
CA HIS A 169 -0.37 -7.73 -26.53
C HIS A 169 -1.61 -6.98 -27.07
N TYR A 170 -2.29 -6.25 -26.20
CA TYR A 170 -3.34 -5.30 -26.58
C TYR A 170 -3.16 -3.98 -25.84
N GLN A 171 -2.77 -2.93 -26.58
CA GLN A 171 -2.39 -1.63 -26.02
C GLN A 171 -3.51 -0.99 -25.19
N GLY A 172 -4.77 -1.16 -25.60
CA GLY A 172 -5.94 -0.66 -24.86
C GLY A 172 -6.05 -1.28 -23.45
N LEU A 173 -5.94 -2.60 -23.35
CA LEU A 173 -5.95 -3.30 -22.06
C LEU A 173 -4.76 -2.91 -21.19
N ASN A 174 -3.55 -2.87 -21.75
CA ASN A 174 -2.36 -2.44 -21.02
C ASN A 174 -2.53 -1.03 -20.45
N ASN A 175 -3.02 -0.09 -21.27
CA ASN A 175 -3.31 1.27 -20.82
C ASN A 175 -4.33 1.28 -19.67
N MET A 176 -5.41 0.50 -19.77
CA MET A 176 -6.41 0.42 -18.70
C MET A 176 -5.85 -0.17 -17.40
N ILE A 177 -5.03 -1.23 -17.48
CA ILE A 177 -4.32 -1.81 -16.33
C ILE A 177 -3.49 -0.73 -15.63
N TYR A 178 -2.70 0.04 -16.39
CA TYR A 178 -1.87 1.12 -15.83
C TYR A 178 -2.70 2.27 -15.26
N VAL A 179 -3.85 2.60 -15.85
CA VAL A 179 -4.77 3.59 -15.29
C VAL A 179 -5.34 3.13 -13.95
N VAL A 180 -5.78 1.88 -13.84
CA VAL A 180 -6.25 1.32 -12.56
C VAL A 180 -5.14 1.34 -11.51
N LEU A 181 -3.93 0.91 -11.89
CA LEU A 181 -2.76 0.99 -11.03
C LEU A 181 -2.40 2.43 -10.65
N ALA A 182 -2.55 3.43 -11.52
CA ALA A 182 -2.28 4.82 -11.17
C ALA A 182 -3.34 5.38 -10.19
N LEU A 183 -4.61 4.98 -10.37
CA LEU A 183 -5.74 5.48 -9.56
C LEU A 183 -5.87 4.81 -8.19
N HIS A 184 -5.16 3.71 -7.91
CA HIS A 184 -5.28 2.98 -6.64
C HIS A 184 -5.08 3.87 -5.39
N GLY A 185 -4.15 4.83 -5.44
CA GLY A 185 -3.85 5.71 -4.30
C GLY A 185 -4.97 6.71 -4.03
N ILE A 186 -5.58 7.27 -5.09
CA ILE A 186 -6.75 8.14 -4.99
C ILE A 186 -7.93 7.33 -4.44
N GLY A 187 -8.19 6.15 -5.02
CA GLY A 187 -9.25 5.26 -4.54
C GLY A 187 -9.08 4.88 -3.07
N SER A 188 -7.87 4.50 -2.65
CA SER A 188 -7.57 4.15 -1.26
C SER A 188 -7.81 5.32 -0.30
N THR A 189 -7.48 6.55 -0.73
CA THR A 189 -7.73 7.77 0.05
C THR A 189 -9.23 8.06 0.18
N ILE A 190 -9.99 7.94 -0.91
CA ILE A 190 -11.45 8.11 -0.89
C ILE A 190 -12.09 7.08 0.04
N VAL A 191 -11.72 5.81 -0.10
CA VAL A 191 -12.23 4.74 0.76
C VAL A 191 -11.89 5.02 2.22
N MET A 192 -10.65 5.44 2.53
CA MET A 192 -10.25 5.83 3.88
C MET A 192 -11.17 6.91 4.47
N ILE A 193 -11.41 7.99 3.73
CA ILE A 193 -12.28 9.09 4.18
C ILE A 193 -13.70 8.58 4.43
N LEU A 194 -14.24 7.75 3.54
CA LEU A 194 -15.63 7.29 3.65
C LEU A 194 -15.84 6.31 4.80
N VAL A 195 -14.91 5.39 5.03
CA VAL A 195 -15.10 4.32 6.03
C VAL A 195 -14.71 4.73 7.44
N HIS A 196 -13.73 5.64 7.60
CA HIS A 196 -13.30 6.07 8.92
C HIS A 196 -14.06 7.30 9.37
N LYS A 197 -14.97 7.10 10.33
CA LYS A 197 -15.79 8.16 10.93
C LYS A 197 -15.05 9.47 11.26
N PRO A 198 -13.90 9.48 11.97
CA PRO A 198 -13.21 10.73 12.29
C PRO A 198 -12.72 11.48 11.04
N TYR A 199 -12.28 10.76 10.01
CA TYR A 199 -11.86 11.37 8.73
C TYR A 199 -13.06 11.88 7.95
N ARG A 200 -14.15 11.11 7.90
CA ARG A 200 -15.39 11.51 7.23
C ARG A 200 -15.99 12.78 7.84
N ASP A 201 -16.15 12.78 9.17
CA ASP A 201 -16.80 13.86 9.91
C ASP A 201 -15.99 15.15 9.77
N PHE A 202 -14.66 15.08 9.86
CA PHE A 202 -13.77 16.22 9.62
C PHE A 202 -13.80 16.69 8.17
N THR A 203 -13.68 15.79 7.20
CA THR A 203 -13.62 16.16 5.78
C THR A 203 -14.92 16.85 5.36
N PHE A 204 -16.08 16.29 5.74
CA PHE A 204 -17.39 16.87 5.41
C PHE A 204 -17.72 18.12 6.22
N SER A 205 -17.21 18.29 7.45
CA SER A 205 -17.40 19.55 8.18
C SER A 205 -16.67 20.70 7.49
N VAL A 206 -15.47 20.44 6.98
CA VAL A 206 -14.65 21.41 6.22
C VAL A 206 -15.29 21.72 4.86
N THR A 207 -15.64 20.68 4.08
CA THR A 207 -16.09 20.88 2.69
C THR A 207 -17.56 21.30 2.57
N CYS A 208 -18.42 20.94 3.51
CA CYS A 208 -19.83 21.37 3.52
C CYS A 208 -20.07 22.65 4.35
N GLY A 209 -19.02 23.38 4.74
CA GLY A 209 -19.14 24.66 5.47
C GLY A 209 -19.74 24.54 6.87
N ARG A 210 -19.80 23.33 7.45
CA ARG A 210 -20.29 23.08 8.82
C ARG A 210 -19.15 23.11 9.83
N PHE A 211 -18.31 24.14 9.78
CA PHE A 211 -17.37 24.42 10.86
C PHE A 211 -18.17 24.91 12.08
N LYS A 212 -18.75 23.98 12.84
CA LYS A 212 -19.13 24.29 14.22
C LYS A 212 -17.83 24.46 14.96
N ASN A 213 -17.51 25.69 15.34
CA ASN A 213 -16.54 25.97 16.41
C ASN A 213 -16.99 25.18 17.64
N THR A 214 -16.51 23.96 17.82
CA THR A 214 -16.47 23.36 19.14
C THR A 214 -15.33 24.06 19.85
N HIS A 215 -15.66 25.14 20.55
CA HIS A 215 -14.93 25.48 21.78
C HIS A 215 -14.86 24.18 22.59
N CYS A 216 -13.71 23.54 22.57
CA CYS A 216 -13.42 22.43 23.44
C CYS A 216 -13.12 23.09 24.78
N ASP A 217 -14.11 23.15 25.67
CA ASP A 217 -13.82 23.36 27.09
C ASP A 217 -12.89 22.21 27.49
N GLN A 218 -11.63 22.55 27.71
CA GLN A 218 -10.66 21.59 28.20
C GLN A 218 -11.15 21.11 29.57
N PRO A 219 -11.31 19.79 29.79
CA PRO A 219 -11.55 19.31 31.13
C PRO A 219 -10.30 19.62 31.94
N ILE A 220 -10.44 20.51 32.94
CA ILE A 220 -9.40 20.78 33.93
C ILE A 220 -9.10 19.46 34.63
N LEU A 221 -8.05 18.78 34.19
CA LEU A 221 -7.50 17.61 34.85
C LEU A 221 -6.39 18.10 35.78
N PHE A 222 -6.59 17.83 37.07
CA PHE A 222 -5.68 17.98 38.21
C PHE A 222 -5.85 19.23 39.09
N LEU A 223 -6.49 18.97 40.24
CA LEU A 223 -6.40 19.74 41.49
C LEU A 223 -4.93 19.88 41.95
N PRO A 224 -4.48 21.06 42.42
CA PRO A 224 -3.18 21.21 43.04
C PRO A 224 -3.28 20.78 44.51
N SER A 225 -3.04 19.50 44.76
CA SER A 225 -2.70 19.01 46.10
C SER A 225 -1.21 18.74 46.13
N PHE A 226 -0.38 19.76 46.32
CA PHE A 226 0.97 19.66 46.90
C PHE A 226 1.56 21.08 47.08
N VAL A 227 1.30 21.69 48.24
CA VAL A 227 2.16 22.75 48.78
C VAL A 227 2.72 22.19 50.08
N LEU A 228 3.89 21.55 49.97
CA LEU A 228 4.80 21.37 51.09
C LEU A 228 5.29 22.74 51.53
N GLY A 229 5.32 22.94 52.84
CA GLY A 229 5.47 24.25 53.47
C GLY A 229 6.86 24.85 53.39
N VAL A 230 6.87 26.18 53.57
CA VAL A 230 7.92 26.94 54.26
C VAL A 230 7.23 28.18 54.83
N THR A 231 7.03 28.26 56.14
CA THR A 231 6.94 29.54 56.86
C THR A 231 7.54 29.38 58.25
N THR A 232 8.55 30.22 58.48
CA THR A 232 9.23 30.63 59.73
C THR A 232 10.03 29.57 60.48
#